data_AF-A0A838IA41-F1
#
_entry.id   AF-A0A838IA41-F1
#
_cell.length_a   1.000
_cell.length_b   1.000
_cell.length_c   1.000
_cell.angle_alpha   90.00
_cell.angle_beta   90.00
_cell.angle_gamma   90.00
#
_symmetry.space_group_name_H-M   'P 1'
#
loop_
_entity.id
_entity.type
_entity.pdbx_description
1 polymer ?
#
loop_
_entity_poly.entity_id
_entity_poly.type
_entity_poly.pdbx_seq_one_letter_code
_entity_poly.pdbx_strand_id
1 'polypeptide(L)'
;MARTTVLITLVLGALALALPAGASAVPEAGDAGELPGAAQDLSTQAVDAVEGTLATGSDRDLYRVCLTGGGSFSASTIGGSAIDTQLFLFDDEGLGVYADDDAGGTRQSALPAEDPLTPGEAGFYLLAVTPYNQDPLSALGRIFPDRGSLTGS
;
A
#
# COMPACT_ATOMS: atom_id res chain seq x y z
N MET A 1 -21.67 -8.69 7.63
CA MET A 1 -20.43 -8.24 8.29
C MET A 1 -20.34 -6.72 8.16
N ALA A 2 -19.72 -6.02 9.10
CA ALA A 2 -19.62 -4.55 9.04
C ALA A 2 -18.48 -4.17 8.09
N ARG A 3 -18.77 -3.27 7.14
CA ARG A 3 -17.78 -2.66 6.26
C ARG A 3 -16.97 -1.63 7.07
N THR A 4 -15.66 -1.61 6.93
CA THR A 4 -14.80 -0.67 7.67
C THR A 4 -14.10 0.29 6.72
N THR A 5 -14.28 1.59 6.94
CA THR A 5 -13.59 2.64 6.19
C THR A 5 -12.10 2.63 6.48
N VAL A 6 -11.31 2.79 5.43
CA VAL A 6 -9.86 2.94 5.49
C VAL A 6 -9.47 4.15 4.65
N LEU A 7 -8.77 5.10 5.26
CA LEU A 7 -8.09 6.19 4.57
C LEU A 7 -6.61 5.84 4.50
N ILE A 8 -6.07 5.70 3.28
CA ILE A 8 -4.64 5.52 3.04
C ILE A 8 -4.09 6.89 2.68
N THR A 9 -3.19 7.45 3.50
CA THR A 9 -2.47 8.67 3.14
C THR A 9 -1.23 8.28 2.33
N LEU A 10 -1.00 8.96 1.21
CA LEU A 10 0.08 8.69 0.27
C LEU A 10 0.97 9.91 0.07
N VAL A 11 2.26 9.67 -0.06
CA VAL A 11 3.22 10.62 -0.65
C VAL A 11 3.90 9.87 -1.78
N LEU A 12 3.61 10.22 -3.04
CA LEU A 12 4.16 9.52 -4.22
C LEU A 12 5.46 10.15 -4.76
N GLY A 13 5.87 11.27 -4.13
CA GLY A 13 7.13 11.97 -4.34
C GLY A 13 6.94 13.46 -4.66
N ALA A 14 7.81 14.28 -4.07
CA ALA A 14 7.79 15.72 -4.22
C ALA A 14 8.82 16.17 -5.26
N LEU A 15 8.36 16.62 -6.43
CA LEU A 15 9.21 17.41 -7.32
C LEU A 15 9.38 18.81 -6.71
N ALA A 16 10.54 19.08 -6.11
CA ALA A 16 10.88 20.40 -5.58
C ALA A 16 11.04 21.43 -6.70
N LEU A 17 9.92 22.07 -7.10
CA LEU A 17 9.80 23.48 -7.53
C LEU A 17 8.36 23.92 -7.86
N ALA A 18 7.38 23.04 -7.75
CA ALA A 18 5.99 23.39 -7.49
C ALA A 18 5.34 22.12 -6.93
N LEU A 19 4.70 22.21 -5.76
CA LEU A 19 3.68 21.22 -5.42
C LEU A 19 2.77 21.12 -6.66
N PRO A 20 2.46 19.94 -7.22
CA PRO A 20 1.33 19.89 -8.12
C PRO A 20 0.14 20.37 -7.29
N ALA A 21 -0.30 21.60 -7.52
CA ALA A 21 -1.56 22.10 -7.02
C ALA A 21 -2.64 21.23 -7.67
N GLY A 22 -2.99 20.11 -7.03
CA GLY A 22 -3.88 19.12 -7.62
C GLY A 22 -3.79 17.69 -7.09
N ALA A 23 -2.93 17.35 -6.13
CA ALA A 23 -3.09 16.07 -5.42
C ALA A 23 -4.36 16.11 -4.57
N SER A 24 -5.16 15.05 -4.61
CA SER A 24 -6.40 14.95 -3.85
C SER A 24 -6.70 13.53 -3.41
N ALA A 25 -7.53 13.42 -2.39
CA ALA A 25 -8.14 12.16 -2.00
C ALA A 25 -8.96 11.59 -3.17
N VAL A 26 -8.72 10.32 -3.50
CA VAL A 26 -9.45 9.59 -4.54
C VAL A 26 -10.28 8.50 -3.88
N PRO A 27 -11.59 8.39 -4.18
CA PRO A 27 -12.39 7.29 -3.67
C PRO A 27 -11.99 5.97 -4.32
N GLU A 28 -12.08 4.90 -3.55
CA GLU A 28 -12.08 3.54 -4.08
C GLU A 28 -13.21 3.36 -5.11
N ALA A 29 -12.88 2.76 -6.25
CA ALA A 29 -13.78 2.54 -7.36
C ALA A 29 -14.24 1.07 -7.42
N GLY A 30 -15.39 0.79 -6.82
CA GLY A 30 -15.94 -0.56 -6.77
C GLY A 30 -15.33 -1.37 -5.63
N ASP A 31 -14.80 -2.54 -5.97
CA ASP A 31 -13.85 -3.32 -5.18
C ASP A 31 -12.53 -3.16 -5.95
N ALA A 32 -11.52 -2.53 -5.35
CA ALA A 32 -10.25 -2.24 -6.02
C ALA A 32 -9.50 -3.50 -6.47
N GLY A 33 -9.98 -4.69 -6.08
CA GLY A 33 -9.57 -5.98 -6.57
C GLY A 33 -8.28 -6.48 -5.91
N GLU A 34 -8.13 -7.80 -5.83
CA GLU A 34 -7.04 -8.43 -5.09
C GLU A 34 -5.84 -8.87 -5.96
N LEU A 35 -5.94 -8.74 -7.29
CA LEU A 35 -4.93 -9.20 -8.25
C LEU A 35 -4.38 -8.04 -9.09
N PRO A 36 -3.10 -8.09 -9.54
CA PRO A 36 -2.48 -7.02 -10.33
C PRO A 36 -3.31 -6.56 -11.53
N GLY A 37 -3.92 -7.49 -12.27
CA GLY A 37 -4.74 -7.18 -13.45
C GLY A 37 -6.12 -6.58 -13.15
N ALA A 38 -6.52 -6.54 -11.87
CA ALA A 38 -7.78 -5.96 -11.41
C ALA A 38 -7.57 -4.71 -10.55
N ALA A 39 -6.33 -4.33 -10.27
CA ALA A 39 -5.99 -3.18 -9.42
C ALA A 39 -6.65 -1.89 -9.93
N GLN A 40 -7.12 -1.06 -9.00
CA GLN A 40 -7.57 0.28 -9.34
C GLN A 40 -6.38 1.12 -9.81
N ASP A 41 -6.42 1.57 -11.07
CA ASP A 41 -5.33 2.35 -11.67
C ASP A 41 -5.40 3.82 -11.28
N LEU A 42 -4.45 4.24 -10.45
CA LEU A 42 -4.24 5.61 -10.00
C LEU A 42 -3.01 6.25 -10.67
N SER A 43 -2.34 5.55 -11.58
CA SER A 43 -1.00 5.92 -12.07
C SER A 43 -0.93 7.21 -12.88
N THR A 44 -2.06 7.71 -13.38
CA THR A 44 -2.17 8.99 -14.09
C THR A 44 -2.72 10.12 -13.23
N GLN A 45 -3.02 9.86 -11.94
CA GLN A 45 -3.64 10.80 -11.02
C GLN A 45 -2.62 11.36 -10.04
N ALA A 46 -2.77 12.62 -9.66
CA ALA A 46 -2.08 13.15 -8.50
C ALA A 46 -2.89 12.75 -7.26
N VAL A 47 -2.39 11.79 -6.49
CA VAL A 47 -3.09 11.21 -5.33
C VAL A 47 -2.27 11.45 -4.08
N ASP A 48 -2.89 12.03 -3.05
CA ASP A 48 -2.33 12.14 -1.69
C ASP A 48 -3.10 11.32 -0.66
N ALA A 49 -4.29 10.80 -1.01
CA ALA A 49 -5.00 9.82 -0.23
C ALA A 49 -5.93 8.93 -1.05
N VAL A 50 -6.23 7.74 -0.52
CA VAL A 50 -7.29 6.86 -1.02
C VAL A 50 -8.35 6.69 0.07
N GLU A 51 -9.60 7.00 -0.28
CA GLU A 51 -10.78 6.79 0.58
C GLU A 51 -11.45 5.46 0.21
N GLY A 52 -11.11 4.40 0.94
CA GLY A 52 -11.57 3.03 0.65
C GLY A 52 -12.35 2.38 1.79
N THR A 53 -12.76 1.13 1.55
CA THR A 53 -13.53 0.33 2.50
C THR A 53 -13.17 -1.14 2.38
N LEU A 54 -12.53 -1.68 3.42
CA LEU A 54 -12.41 -3.12 3.62
C LEU A 54 -13.78 -3.68 4.03
N ALA A 55 -14.48 -4.25 3.07
CA ALA A 55 -15.87 -4.70 3.19
C ALA A 55 -16.01 -5.96 4.04
N THR A 56 -14.96 -6.77 4.11
CA THR A 56 -14.92 -8.02 4.88
C THR A 56 -13.57 -8.19 5.59
N GLY A 57 -13.51 -9.14 6.54
CA GLY A 57 -12.25 -9.50 7.21
C GLY A 57 -11.25 -10.22 6.31
N SER A 58 -11.60 -10.51 5.05
CA SER A 58 -10.73 -11.11 4.05
C SER A 58 -10.57 -10.24 2.80
N ASP A 59 -11.02 -8.99 2.88
CA ASP A 59 -11.00 -8.06 1.75
C ASP A 59 -9.59 -7.57 1.45
N ARG A 60 -9.32 -7.26 0.19
CA ARG A 60 -7.98 -6.95 -0.30
C ARG A 60 -8.08 -5.99 -1.47
N ASP A 61 -7.65 -4.77 -1.21
CA ASP A 61 -7.70 -3.71 -2.20
C ASP A 61 -6.30 -3.47 -2.77
N LEU A 62 -6.18 -3.50 -4.10
CA LEU A 62 -4.92 -3.25 -4.79
C LEU A 62 -5.02 -1.99 -5.65
N TYR A 63 -4.05 -1.09 -5.47
CA TYR A 63 -3.97 0.17 -6.20
C TYR A 63 -2.68 0.22 -7.01
N ARG A 64 -2.78 0.54 -8.30
CA ARG A 64 -1.60 0.77 -9.14
C ARG A 64 -1.23 2.25 -9.11
N VAL A 65 -0.04 2.57 -8.63
CA VAL A 65 0.45 3.95 -8.44
C VAL A 65 1.71 4.20 -9.28
N CYS A 66 1.93 5.46 -9.64
CA CYS A 66 3.18 5.89 -10.28
C CYS A 66 4.04 6.58 -9.22
N LEU A 67 5.20 6.00 -8.91
CA LEU A 67 6.18 6.58 -7.99
C LEU A 67 7.19 7.40 -8.79
N THR A 68 7.57 8.56 -8.29
CA THR A 68 8.63 9.36 -8.92
C THR A 68 10.03 8.87 -8.58
N GLY A 69 10.15 7.85 -7.72
CA GLY A 69 11.41 7.35 -7.20
C GLY A 69 12.04 8.27 -6.15
N GLY A 70 13.36 8.16 -6.02
CA GLY A 70 14.18 8.97 -5.12
C GLY A 70 14.00 8.68 -3.64
N GLY A 71 13.41 7.54 -3.25
CA GLY A 71 13.21 7.18 -1.85
C GLY A 71 12.07 7.94 -1.16
N SER A 72 11.32 8.76 -1.89
CA SER A 72 10.36 9.70 -1.31
C SER A 72 8.96 9.13 -1.07
N PHE A 73 8.69 7.88 -1.48
CA PHE A 73 7.37 7.27 -1.35
C PHE A 73 7.03 6.97 0.11
N SER A 74 5.81 7.30 0.54
CA SER A 74 5.24 6.76 1.77
C SER A 74 3.75 6.45 1.65
N ALA A 75 3.28 5.50 2.46
CA ALA A 75 1.87 5.15 2.62
C ALA A 75 1.54 4.89 4.08
N SER A 76 0.35 5.26 4.56
CA SER A 76 -0.04 5.03 5.96
C SER A 76 -1.55 4.89 6.11
N THR A 77 -1.96 3.94 6.95
CA THR A 77 -3.35 3.83 7.46
C THR A 77 -3.49 4.37 8.88
N ILE A 78 -2.40 4.87 9.49
CA ILE A 78 -2.39 5.39 10.87
C ILE A 78 -3.37 6.57 10.99
N GLY A 79 -4.32 6.47 11.93
CA GLY A 79 -5.38 7.47 12.10
C GLY A 79 -6.44 7.49 10.99
N GLY A 80 -6.25 6.71 9.92
CA GLY A 80 -7.16 6.56 8.79
C GLY A 80 -8.07 5.33 8.85
N SER A 81 -7.81 4.41 9.78
CA SER A 81 -8.61 3.20 10.01
C SER A 81 -8.92 3.00 11.51
N ALA A 82 -9.76 2.04 11.86
CA ALA A 82 -9.97 1.59 13.25
C ALA A 82 -9.63 0.10 13.45
N ILE A 83 -9.16 -0.57 12.40
CA ILE A 83 -8.85 -2.00 12.41
C ILE A 83 -7.36 -2.25 12.24
N ASP A 84 -7.01 -3.50 12.49
CA ASP A 84 -5.69 -4.08 12.24
C ASP A 84 -5.47 -4.20 10.73
N THR A 85 -4.48 -3.48 10.17
CA THR A 85 -4.27 -3.39 8.71
C THR A 85 -2.88 -3.84 8.31
N GLN A 86 -2.72 -4.36 7.10
CA GLN A 86 -1.41 -4.60 6.50
C GLN A 86 -1.28 -3.79 5.21
N LEU A 87 -0.10 -3.23 4.97
CA LEU A 87 0.29 -2.61 3.70
C LEU A 87 1.40 -3.43 3.05
N PHE A 88 1.27 -3.64 1.74
CA PHE A 88 2.27 -4.33 0.92
C PHE A 88 2.57 -3.51 -0.33
N LEU A 89 3.85 -3.32 -0.64
CA LEU A 89 4.30 -2.73 -1.90
C LEU A 89 4.89 -3.83 -2.78
N PHE A 90 4.47 -3.86 -4.03
CA PHE A 90 5.04 -4.70 -5.10
C PHE A 90 5.50 -3.83 -6.26
N ASP A 91 6.43 -4.32 -7.07
CA ASP A 91 6.69 -3.76 -8.40
C ASP A 91 5.51 -4.03 -9.35
N ASP A 92 5.56 -3.47 -10.56
CA ASP A 92 4.49 -3.62 -11.57
C ASP A 92 4.31 -5.07 -12.02
N GLU A 93 5.33 -5.91 -11.86
CA GLU A 93 5.31 -7.35 -12.14
C GLU A 93 4.72 -8.19 -10.99
N GLY A 94 4.45 -7.59 -9.84
CA GLY A 94 3.89 -8.25 -8.66
C GLY A 94 4.92 -8.94 -7.76
N LEU A 95 6.20 -8.61 -7.88
CA LEU A 95 7.23 -9.02 -6.94
C LEU A 95 7.21 -8.12 -5.71
N GLY A 96 7.29 -8.71 -4.52
CA GLY A 96 7.25 -7.96 -3.27
C GLY A 96 8.48 -7.07 -3.10
N VAL A 97 8.25 -5.80 -2.76
CA VAL A 97 9.29 -4.83 -2.40
C VAL A 97 9.45 -4.77 -0.88
N TYR A 98 8.40 -4.36 -0.17
CA TYR A 98 8.35 -4.39 1.30
C TYR A 98 6.92 -4.28 1.83
N ALA A 99 6.76 -4.62 3.11
CA ALA A 99 5.47 -4.71 3.77
C ALA A 99 5.57 -4.30 5.23
N ASP A 100 4.45 -3.86 5.79
CA ASP A 100 4.32 -3.58 7.21
C ASP A 100 2.90 -3.86 7.71
N ASP A 101 2.81 -4.41 8.93
CA ASP A 101 1.57 -4.77 9.60
C ASP A 101 1.27 -3.86 10.80
N ASP A 102 2.28 -3.52 11.62
CA ASP A 102 2.10 -2.65 12.80
C ASP A 102 3.11 -1.49 12.81
N ALA A 103 2.62 -0.25 12.80
CA ALA A 103 3.44 0.96 12.86
C ALA A 103 3.02 1.94 13.96
N GLY A 104 3.99 2.73 14.43
CA GLY A 104 3.76 3.85 15.36
C GLY A 104 3.19 3.45 16.73
N GLY A 105 3.31 2.18 17.13
CA GLY A 105 2.68 1.66 18.35
C GLY A 105 1.16 1.44 18.23
N THR A 106 0.66 1.35 17.00
CA THR A 106 -0.74 1.07 16.67
C THR A 106 -0.86 -0.28 15.96
N ARG A 107 -2.09 -0.73 15.67
CA ARG A 107 -2.37 -1.89 14.80
C ARG A 107 -2.46 -1.53 13.32
N GLN A 108 -2.08 -0.31 12.98
CA GLN A 108 -2.18 0.25 11.64
C GLN A 108 -0.80 0.23 11.02
N SER A 109 -0.75 -0.03 9.73
CA SER A 109 0.47 -0.22 8.97
C SER A 109 0.95 1.09 8.35
N ALA A 110 2.28 1.23 8.22
CA ALA A 110 2.86 2.34 7.46
C ALA A 110 4.10 1.90 6.69
N LEU A 111 4.21 2.37 5.46
CA LEU A 111 5.41 2.29 4.64
C LEU A 111 6.08 3.67 4.67
N PRO A 112 7.13 3.88 5.47
CA PRO A 112 7.76 5.18 5.59
C PRO A 112 8.57 5.54 4.34
N ALA A 113 8.75 6.85 4.11
CA ALA A 113 9.72 7.35 3.15
C ALA A 113 11.14 7.15 3.68
N GLU A 114 12.10 7.11 2.76
CA GLU A 114 13.53 6.92 3.03
C GLU A 114 13.85 5.58 3.72
N ASP A 115 12.94 4.60 3.67
CA ASP A 115 13.27 3.22 4.03
C ASP A 115 14.29 2.67 3.02
N PRO A 116 15.28 1.85 3.43
CA PRO A 116 16.21 1.21 2.50
C PRO A 116 15.54 0.40 1.37
N LEU A 117 14.29 -0.03 1.55
CA LEU A 117 13.49 -0.75 0.56
C LEU A 117 12.55 0.18 -0.23
N THR A 118 12.43 1.46 0.12
CA THR A 118 11.63 2.42 -0.65
C THR A 118 12.21 2.57 -2.05
N PRO A 119 11.40 2.48 -3.12
CA PRO A 119 11.88 2.60 -4.49
C PRO A 119 12.70 3.87 -4.77
N GLY A 120 13.94 3.66 -5.22
CA GLY A 120 14.81 4.72 -5.73
C GLY A 120 14.53 5.10 -7.18
N GLU A 121 13.99 4.19 -7.97
CA GLU A 121 13.65 4.41 -9.37
C GLU A 121 12.19 4.86 -9.54
N ALA A 122 11.94 5.68 -10.55
CA ALA A 122 10.59 6.02 -10.95
C ALA A 122 9.94 4.85 -11.69
N GLY A 123 8.65 4.63 -11.48
CA GLY A 123 7.96 3.51 -12.11
C GLY A 123 6.56 3.27 -11.58
N PHE A 124 5.93 2.24 -12.12
CA PHE A 124 4.65 1.76 -11.63
C PHE A 124 4.85 0.72 -10.54
N TYR A 125 4.01 0.80 -9.52
CA TYR A 125 4.04 -0.08 -8.35
C TYR A 125 2.61 -0.42 -7.96
N LEU A 126 2.45 -1.52 -7.25
CA LEU A 126 1.17 -1.96 -6.70
C LEU A 126 1.21 -1.80 -5.19
N LEU A 127 0.26 -1.04 -4.65
CA LEU A 127 0.05 -0.86 -3.22
C LEU A 127 -1.19 -1.65 -2.80
N ALA A 128 -1.01 -2.66 -1.97
CA ALA A 128 -2.11 -3.42 -1.39
C ALA A 128 -2.40 -2.94 0.03
N VAL A 129 -3.69 -2.90 0.39
CA VAL A 129 -4.15 -2.77 1.77
C VAL A 129 -5.08 -3.92 2.10
N THR A 130 -4.92 -4.51 3.29
CA THR A 130 -5.75 -5.60 3.77
C THR A 130 -6.03 -5.49 5.27
N PRO A 131 -7.03 -6.18 5.82
CA PRO A 131 -7.04 -6.53 7.23
C PRO A 131 -5.91 -7.50 7.54
N TYR A 132 -5.48 -7.55 8.79
CA TYR A 132 -4.72 -8.69 9.30
C TYR A 132 -5.59 -9.97 9.28
N ASN A 133 -5.17 -11.14 8.79
CA ASN A 133 -3.85 -11.60 8.35
C ASN A 133 -3.96 -12.13 6.92
N GLN A 134 -3.85 -11.26 5.92
CA GLN A 134 -4.08 -11.58 4.52
C GLN A 134 -2.79 -11.57 3.69
N ASP A 135 -1.80 -12.37 4.13
CA ASP A 135 -0.50 -12.49 3.48
C ASP A 135 -0.59 -12.82 1.97
N PRO A 136 0.10 -12.03 1.11
CA PRO A 136 0.23 -12.32 -0.31
C PRO A 136 0.99 -13.63 -0.57
N LEU A 137 0.45 -14.45 -1.48
CA LEU A 137 1.02 -15.74 -1.86
C LEU A 137 1.43 -15.75 -3.34
N SER A 138 2.59 -16.35 -3.60
CA SER A 138 3.05 -16.76 -4.92
C SER A 138 2.98 -18.28 -5.07
N ALA A 139 3.32 -18.79 -6.25
CA ALA A 139 3.49 -20.23 -6.48
C ALA A 139 4.57 -20.87 -5.58
N LEU A 140 5.50 -20.06 -5.04
CA LEU A 140 6.57 -20.51 -4.14
C LEU A 140 6.21 -20.35 -2.65
N GLY A 141 4.99 -19.92 -2.32
CA GLY A 141 4.54 -19.62 -0.96
C GLY A 141 4.45 -18.12 -0.70
N ARG A 142 4.50 -17.74 0.58
CA ARG A 142 4.38 -16.33 1.01
C ARG A 142 5.42 -15.44 0.34
N ILE A 143 4.97 -14.30 -0.18
CA ILE A 143 5.84 -13.29 -0.79
C ILE A 143 6.62 -12.55 0.30
N PHE A 144 5.94 -12.21 1.40
CA PHE A 144 6.54 -11.60 2.58
C PHE A 144 6.54 -12.62 3.73
N PRO A 145 7.71 -13.08 4.20
CA PRO A 145 7.79 -13.99 5.32
C PRO A 145 7.52 -13.26 6.64
N ASP A 146 6.80 -13.91 7.56
CA ASP A 146 6.60 -13.41 8.94
C ASP A 146 7.95 -13.05 9.57
N ARG A 147 7.99 -11.96 10.36
CA ARG A 147 9.20 -11.44 11.03
C ARG A 147 9.89 -12.41 12.02
N GLY A 148 9.45 -13.67 12.11
CA GLY A 148 10.08 -14.78 12.85
C GLY A 148 10.62 -15.95 12.02
N SER A 149 10.43 -15.96 10.70
CA SER A 149 10.76 -17.11 9.82
C SER A 149 12.27 -17.22 9.48
N LEU A 150 13.09 -16.22 9.81
CA LEU A 150 14.53 -16.22 9.49
C LEU A 150 15.42 -16.94 10.53
N THR A 151 14.84 -17.69 11.48
CA THR A 151 15.65 -18.57 12.35
C THR A 151 15.87 -19.92 11.68
N GLY A 152 16.75 -19.93 10.68
CA GLY A 152 17.27 -21.15 10.06
C GLY A 152 18.22 -21.90 11.01
N SER A 153 17.76 -23.09 11.42
CA SER A 153 18.46 -24.39 11.59
C SER A 153 19.99 -24.41 11.58
#